data_AF-A0A6S7I5C9-F1
#
_entry.id   AF-A0A6S7I5C9-F1
#
_cell.length_a   1.000
_cell.length_b   1.000
_cell.length_c   1.000
_cell.angle_alpha   90.00
_cell.angle_beta   90.00
_cell.angle_gamma   90.00
#
_symmetry.space_group_name_H-M   'P 1'
#
loop_
_entity.id
_entity.type
_entity.pdbx_description
1 polymer ?
#
loop_
_entity_poly.entity_id
_entity_poly.type
_entity_poly.pdbx_seq_one_letter_code
_entity_poly.pdbx_strand_id
1 'polypeptide(L)'
;MTVFDYDVLTDDMAGQVFATLNYVPGLNTEIPATFSGIEQVLLPIIHPTPDGKHFDILKARSDEAAVKFVKERQELYNKLLLIRDKISKRAFNN
;
A
#
# COMPACT_ATOMS: atom_id res chain seq x y z
N MET A 1 -4.73 -2.81 -0.26
CA MET A 1 -5.20 -2.22 1.00
C MET A 1 -4.15 -1.23 1.49
N THR A 2 -4.55 -0.05 1.97
CA THR A 2 -3.66 0.93 2.59
C THR A 2 -3.98 0.98 4.08
N VAL A 3 -2.97 0.93 4.93
CA VAL A 3 -3.09 0.99 6.38
C VAL A 3 -2.59 2.37 6.83
N PHE A 4 -3.37 3.03 7.66
CA PHE A 4 -3.03 4.29 8.31
C PHE A 4 -2.82 4.03 9.79
N ASP A 5 -1.82 4.69 10.37
CA ASP A 5 -1.70 4.79 11.82
C ASP A 5 -2.67 5.86 12.28
N TYR A 6 -3.46 5.53 13.30
CA TYR A 6 -4.50 6.44 13.77
C TYR A 6 -3.91 7.36 14.83
N ASP A 7 -3.67 8.61 14.44
CA ASP A 7 -3.23 9.67 15.33
C ASP A 7 -4.32 10.74 15.46
N VAL A 8 -4.51 11.25 16.69
CA VAL A 8 -5.60 12.19 17.05
C VAL A 8 -5.62 13.47 16.19
N LEU A 9 -4.50 13.83 15.57
CA LEU A 9 -4.33 15.09 14.85
C LEU A 9 -4.11 14.92 13.34
N THR A 10 -3.50 13.82 12.88
CA THR A 10 -3.25 13.54 11.46
C THR A 10 -3.00 12.05 11.23
N ASP A 11 -3.85 11.37 10.45
CA ASP A 11 -3.62 9.97 10.09
C ASP A 11 -2.39 9.85 9.17
N ASP A 12 -1.30 9.28 9.69
CA ASP A 12 -0.07 9.01 8.92
C ASP A 12 -0.15 7.64 8.23
N MET A 13 0.36 7.51 7.01
CA MET A 13 0.31 6.24 6.29
C MET A 13 1.29 5.21 6.90
N ALA A 14 0.79 4.24 7.66
CA ALA A 14 1.57 3.15 8.23
C ALA A 14 2.14 2.20 7.15
N GLY A 15 1.42 2.00 6.04
CA GLY A 15 1.94 1.22 4.92
C GLY A 15 0.86 0.64 4.02
N GLN A 16 1.24 -0.32 3.17
CA GLN A 16 0.35 -0.95 2.22
C GLN A 16 0.50 -2.46 2.20
N VAL A 17 -0.57 -3.13 1.79
CA VAL A 17 -0.63 -4.56 1.58
C VAL A 17 -1.32 -4.82 0.24
N PHE A 18 -0.72 -5.68 -0.59
CA PHE A 18 -1.31 -6.16 -1.83
C PHE A 18 -1.77 -7.60 -1.63
N ALA A 19 -3.06 -7.84 -1.86
CA ALA A 19 -3.68 -9.16 -1.78
C ALA A 19 -4.30 -9.49 -3.14
N THR A 20 -4.15 -10.73 -3.58
CA THR A 20 -4.92 -11.25 -4.71
C THR A 20 -6.39 -11.42 -4.29
N LEU A 21 -7.32 -11.21 -5.23
CA LEU A 21 -8.75 -11.43 -5.00
C LEU A 21 -9.08 -12.89 -4.64
N ASN A 22 -8.18 -13.83 -4.93
CA ASN A 22 -8.33 -15.22 -4.50
C ASN A 22 -8.34 -15.38 -2.96
N TYR A 23 -7.82 -14.40 -2.21
CA TYR A 23 -7.87 -14.40 -0.76
C TYR A 23 -9.17 -13.82 -0.19
N VAL A 24 -10.10 -13.36 -1.03
CA VAL A 24 -11.37 -12.80 -0.58
C VAL A 24 -12.43 -13.91 -0.54
N PRO A 25 -12.91 -14.33 0.64
CA PRO A 25 -13.96 -15.32 0.76
C PRO A 25 -15.25 -14.83 0.07
N GLY A 26 -16.00 -15.73 -0.56
CA GLY A 26 -17.25 -15.38 -1.22
C GLY A 26 -17.13 -14.92 -2.67
N LEU A 27 -15.91 -14.77 -3.21
CA LEU A 27 -15.72 -14.33 -4.59
C LEU A 27 -15.94 -15.47 -5.61
N ASN A 28 -15.48 -16.68 -5.29
CA ASN A 28 -15.58 -17.88 -6.14
C ASN A 28 -16.16 -19.12 -5.43
N THR A 29 -16.41 -19.04 -4.12
CA THR A 29 -16.88 -20.15 -3.28
C THR A 29 -17.86 -19.63 -2.24
N GLU A 30 -18.86 -20.44 -1.87
CA GLU A 30 -19.80 -20.09 -0.81
C GLU A 30 -19.07 -19.76 0.50
N ILE A 31 -19.51 -18.70 1.17
CA ILE A 31 -18.96 -18.29 2.45
C ILE A 31 -19.44 -19.30 3.49
N PRO A 32 -18.54 -19.94 4.27
CA PRO A 32 -18.95 -20.78 5.39
C PRO A 32 -19.89 -19.99 6.32
N ALA A 33 -20.91 -20.66 6.87
CA ALA A 33 -21.93 -20.02 7.71
C ALA A 33 -21.35 -19.27 8.95
N THR A 34 -20.08 -19.53 9.29
CA THR A 34 -19.38 -18.89 10.39
C THR A 34 -18.00 -18.39 9.94
N PHE A 35 -17.62 -17.19 10.40
CA PHE A 35 -16.30 -16.62 10.18
C PHE A 35 -15.15 -17.43 10.81
N SER A 36 -15.46 -18.34 11.73
CA SER A 36 -14.51 -19.21 12.43
C SER A 36 -13.80 -20.22 11.52
N GLY A 37 -14.31 -20.49 10.32
CA GLY A 37 -13.69 -21.40 9.35
C GLY A 37 -12.85 -20.70 8.26
N ILE A 38 -12.77 -19.37 8.29
CA ILE A 38 -12.06 -18.60 7.26
C ILE A 38 -10.57 -18.54 7.63
N GLU A 39 -9.72 -19.01 6.72
CA GLU A 39 -8.26 -18.91 6.87
C GLU A 39 -7.84 -17.44 6.96
N GLN A 40 -7.09 -17.11 8.02
CA GLN A 40 -6.53 -15.77 8.18
C GLN A 40 -5.20 -15.69 7.42
N VAL A 41 -5.11 -14.73 6.50
CA VAL A 41 -3.88 -14.50 5.73
C VAL A 41 -3.09 -13.37 6.38
N LEU A 42 -1.90 -13.68 6.86
CA LEU A 42 -0.92 -12.70 7.34
C LEU A 42 -0.12 -12.15 6.16
N LEU A 43 -0.23 -10.85 5.91
CA LEU A 43 0.51 -10.17 4.85
C LEU A 43 1.40 -9.07 5.44
N PRO A 44 2.68 -8.99 5.05
CA PRO A 44 3.57 -7.96 5.58
C PRO A 44 3.14 -6.58 5.09
N ILE A 45 3.06 -5.63 6.02
CA ILE A 45 2.91 -4.21 5.69
C ILE A 45 4.21 -3.77 5.04
N ILE A 46 4.12 -3.26 3.81
CA ILE A 46 5.25 -2.72 3.07
C ILE A 46 5.07 -1.22 2.88
N HIS A 47 6.16 -0.46 3.09
CA HIS A 47 6.24 0.87 2.54
C HIS A 47 6.58 0.72 1.05
N PRO A 48 5.63 1.00 0.15
CA PRO A 48 5.81 0.73 -1.27
C PRO A 48 6.97 1.58 -1.79
N THR A 49 8.04 0.92 -2.24
CA THR A 49 8.89 1.50 -3.27
C THR A 49 8.09 1.49 -4.57
N PRO A 50 8.19 2.53 -5.42
CA PRO A 50 7.52 2.56 -6.73
C PRO A 50 8.08 1.49 -7.68
N ASP A 51 9.15 0.82 -7.27
CA ASP A 51 9.78 -0.29 -7.97
C ASP A 51 9.13 -1.60 -7.52
N GLY A 52 8.59 -2.36 -8.47
CA GLY A 52 8.04 -3.69 -8.22
C GLY A 52 6.92 -4.11 -9.18
N LYS A 53 6.78 -5.44 -9.33
CA LYS A 53 5.82 -6.06 -10.27
C LYS A 53 4.38 -5.57 -10.12
N HIS A 54 3.94 -5.19 -8.92
CA HIS A 54 2.57 -4.70 -8.69
C HIS A 54 2.30 -3.36 -9.37
N PHE A 55 3.23 -2.42 -9.30
CA PHE A 55 3.10 -1.13 -9.98
C PHE A 55 3.22 -1.26 -11.49
N ASP A 56 4.07 -2.18 -11.97
CA ASP A 56 4.19 -2.47 -13.41
C ASP A 56 2.89 -3.04 -13.98
N ILE A 57 2.25 -3.96 -13.26
CA ILE A 57 0.94 -4.51 -13.62
C ILE A 57 -0.11 -3.39 -13.65
N LEU A 58 -0.13 -2.49 -12.64
CA LEU A 58 -1.09 -1.39 -12.60
C LEU A 58 -0.85 -0.34 -13.69
N LYS A 59 0.41 -0.07 -14.05
CA LYS A 59 0.78 0.81 -15.18
C LYS A 59 0.35 0.26 -16.54
N ALA A 60 0.43 -1.06 -16.70
CA ALA A 60 0.07 -1.73 -17.95
C ALA A 60 -1.45 -1.82 -18.17
N ARG A 61 -2.26 -1.54 -17.15
CA ARG A 61 -3.73 -1.52 -17.26
C ARG A 61 -4.19 -0.25 -17.97
N SER A 62 -5.22 -0.39 -18.79
CA SER A 62 -5.83 0.72 -19.54
C SER A 62 -6.86 1.52 -18.74
N ASP A 63 -7.07 1.20 -17.45
CA ASP A 63 -8.06 1.89 -16.63
C ASP A 63 -7.47 3.14 -15.96
N GLU A 64 -8.18 4.27 -16.08
CA GLU A 64 -7.74 5.58 -15.60
C GLU A 64 -7.46 5.59 -14.10
N ALA A 65 -8.25 4.83 -13.32
CA ALA A 65 -8.07 4.73 -11.88
C ALA A 65 -6.73 4.09 -11.51
N ALA A 66 -6.33 3.01 -12.19
CA ALA A 66 -5.03 2.36 -11.98
C ALA A 66 -3.87 3.28 -12.38
N VAL A 67 -3.95 3.94 -13.53
CA VAL A 67 -2.89 4.86 -13.99
C VAL A 67 -2.73 6.04 -13.02
N LYS A 68 -3.86 6.64 -12.60
CA LYS A 68 -3.87 7.73 -11.62
C LYS A 68 -3.28 7.28 -10.28
N PHE A 69 -3.69 6.12 -9.78
CA PHE A 69 -3.17 5.57 -8.53
C PHE A 69 -1.65 5.39 -8.57
N VAL A 70 -1.10 4.83 -9.65
CA VAL A 70 0.36 4.67 -9.80
C VAL A 70 1.06 6.04 -9.73
N LYS A 71 0.53 7.03 -10.46
CA LYS A 71 1.12 8.37 -10.52
C LYS A 71 1.15 9.03 -9.15
N GLU A 72 0.02 9.02 -8.43
CA GLU A 72 -0.09 9.57 -7.07
C GLU A 72 0.90 8.91 -6.11
N ARG A 73 1.14 7.60 -6.27
CA ARG A 73 2.09 6.84 -5.45
C ARG A 73 3.54 7.18 -5.75
N GLN A 74 3.89 7.35 -7.02
CA GLN A 74 5.23 7.82 -7.41
C GLN A 74 5.50 9.23 -6.88
N GLU A 75 4.52 10.13 -6.96
CA GLU A 75 4.64 11.49 -6.43
C GLU A 75 4.81 11.49 -4.90
N LEU A 76 4.04 10.67 -4.18
CA LEU A 76 4.17 10.53 -2.72
C LEU A 76 5.57 10.01 -2.34
N TYR A 77 6.05 8.97 -3.02
CA TYR A 77 7.38 8.40 -2.75
C TYR A 77 8.49 9.44 -2.96
N ASN A 78 8.44 10.18 -4.07
CA ASN A 78 9.42 11.23 -4.36
C ASN A 78 9.43 12.33 -3.29
N LYS A 79 8.25 12.72 -2.78
CA LYS A 79 8.14 13.68 -1.67
C LYS A 79 8.79 13.14 -0.40
N LEU A 80 8.55 11.87 -0.06
CA LEU A 80 9.14 11.22 1.12
C LEU A 80 10.66 11.12 1.03
N LEU A 81 11.22 10.81 -0.15
CA LEU A 81 12.66 10.83 -0.39
C LEU A 81 13.28 12.21 -0.15
N LEU A 82 12.64 13.27 -0.68
CA LEU A 82 13.10 14.64 -0.47
C LEU A 82 13.07 15.05 1.00
N ILE A 83 12.06 14.62 1.76
CA ILE A 83 11.96 14.86 3.21
C ILE A 83 13.08 14.12 3.94
N ARG A 84 13.29 12.84 3.63
CA ARG A 84 14.38 12.01 4.21
C ARG A 84 15.75 12.66 4.01
N ASP A 85 16.03 13.13 2.80
CA ASP A 85 17.32 13.74 2.47
C ASP A 85 17.51 15.09 3.18
N LYS A 86 16.43 15.88 3.34
CA LYS A 86 16.46 17.11 4.15
C LYS A 86 16.73 16.83 5.63
N ILE A 87 16.11 15.80 6.19
CA ILE A 87 16.32 15.40 7.59
C ILE A 87 17.77 14.92 7.79
N SER A 88 18.27 14.06 6.88
CA SER A 88 19.66 13.59 6.95
C SER A 88 20.65 14.75 6.90
N LYS A 89 20.50 15.68 5.96
CA LYS A 89 21.39 16.87 5.86
C LYS A 89 21.37 17.75 7.11
N ARG A 90 20.24 17.81 7.84
CA ARG A 90 20.17 18.53 9.12
C ARG A 90 20.85 17.76 10.26
N ALA A 91 20.78 16.43 10.26
CA ALA A 91 21.41 15.59 11.27
C ALA A 91 22.95 15.56 11.19
N PHE A 92 23.53 15.78 10.00
CA PHE A 92 25.00 15.78 9.79
C PHE A 92 25.66 17.17 9.85
N ASN A 93 24.87 18.25 10.06
CA ASN A 93 25.36 19.64 10.13
C ASN A 93 25.34 20.22 11.57
N ASN A 94 25.10 19.39 12.58
CA ASN A 94 25.24 19.70 14.00
C ASN A 94 26.30 18.79 14.62
#